data_AF-A0A9W7G6G5-F1
#
_entry.id   AF-A0A9W7G6G5-F1
#
_cell.length_a   1.000
_cell.length_b   1.000
_cell.length_c   1.000
_cell.angle_alpha   90.00
_cell.angle_beta   90.00
_cell.angle_gamma   90.00
#
_symmetry.space_group_name_H-M   'P 1'
#
loop_
_entity.id
_entity.type
_entity.pdbx_description
1 polymer ?
#
loop_
_entity_poly.entity_id
_entity_poly.type
_entity_poly.pdbx_seq_one_letter_code
_entity_poly.pdbx_strand_id
1 'polypeptide(L)'
;MEQQIEDLRERMRLLQQDRRANVDLLESNKSSNQEEIRYSREENKDLRVRLSQLQRAGDESQGENQELVHAQKEVLRMRAEYDSLKSLSIKHKNQLDKLKDEVKTCKLESRRPNQEDNPMTRQIRMLENRLDKAMIKYNEAQSIKTTYEQIVKRLKEERVGFDNQLQALERTLQAKQRDYEELLFLSGDANHAKEVSQQELHRVKSAYDEETLRRETELRERHQVVQLRKTMYDRAMKREAKRQEIIEKSIMDDGVDGEGETALRASMSTGALDPGSLDAQRNADISAKAASNNKIDIFENAFRKIKEATGVSDVNEVIQKIETQEGTSANLLALTKENQARIENLAESREKLQKSVEEVKYSSSGGGHRRKMVDDHEENLNKASNVLDRWRGKYERFATTLISVKAGIKHLQDKIENAREDAGGLRTELQDESVVTVLRESEDTLLTLFNRVKANQAEEGAIFGQPEESGNRLRRTESIHGSEAIDELDEEELRENRPYNQRIDLPLPGDAEFEHEHEENLGDLDEEELTRDKVKKASSQILVAQDRKQKKLRKKARNAGGQ
;
A
#
# COMPACT_ATOMS: atom_id res chain seq x y z
N MET A 1 116.75 169.25 74.15
CA MET A 1 115.37 168.95 73.72
C MET A 1 115.25 168.57 72.24
N GLU A 2 116.27 168.81 71.39
CA GLU A 2 116.22 168.50 69.95
C GLU A 2 116.40 167.00 69.62
N GLN A 3 117.24 166.26 70.36
CA GLN A 3 117.48 164.82 70.11
C GLN A 3 116.25 163.92 70.30
N GLN A 4 115.36 164.23 71.26
CA GLN A 4 114.17 163.41 71.53
C GLN A 4 113.07 163.55 70.46
N ILE A 5 113.07 164.65 69.69
CA ILE A 5 112.08 164.91 68.63
C ILE A 5 112.50 164.21 67.33
N GLU A 6 113.80 164.08 67.09
CA GLU A 6 114.35 163.41 65.92
C GLU A 6 114.15 161.88 66.00
N ASP A 7 114.43 161.27 67.17
CA ASP A 7 114.18 159.84 67.44
C ASP A 7 112.70 159.45 67.28
N LEU A 8 111.76 160.32 67.70
CA LEU A 8 110.31 160.05 67.57
C LEU A 8 109.84 160.12 66.10
N ARG A 9 110.43 160.99 65.28
CA ARG A 9 110.10 161.07 63.84
C ARG A 9 110.61 159.87 63.07
N GLU A 10 111.81 159.39 63.40
CA GLU A 10 112.39 158.21 62.76
C GLU A 10 111.62 156.93 63.14
N ARG A 11 111.20 156.81 64.41
CA ARG A 11 110.36 155.69 64.86
C ARG A 11 108.96 155.68 64.22
N MET A 12 108.35 156.84 63.99
CA MET A 12 107.08 156.94 63.25
C MET A 12 107.23 156.58 61.76
N ARG A 13 108.37 156.93 61.14
CA ARG A 13 108.64 156.57 59.74
C ARG A 13 108.81 155.05 59.58
N LEU A 14 109.55 154.40 60.48
CA LEU A 14 109.68 152.94 60.48
C LEU A 14 108.33 152.24 60.72
N LEU A 15 107.51 152.73 61.65
CA LEU A 15 106.15 152.21 61.89
C LEU A 15 105.22 152.36 60.67
N GLN A 16 105.33 153.45 59.92
CA GLN A 16 104.58 153.60 58.67
C GLN A 16 105.08 152.65 57.57
N GLN A 17 106.39 152.39 57.52
CA GLN A 17 106.99 151.46 56.57
C GLN A 17 106.59 150.01 56.89
N ASP A 18 106.60 149.61 58.15
CA ASP A 18 106.10 148.30 58.61
C ASP A 18 104.59 148.14 58.39
N ARG A 19 103.81 149.21 58.61
CA ARG A 19 102.37 149.18 58.34
C ARG A 19 102.07 148.99 56.86
N ARG A 20 102.88 149.59 55.97
CA ARG A 20 102.75 149.42 54.52
C ARG A 20 103.16 148.02 54.08
N ALA A 21 104.29 147.51 54.58
CA ALA A 21 104.74 146.15 54.28
C ALA A 21 103.73 145.07 54.73
N ASN A 22 103.07 145.25 55.89
CA ASN A 22 102.01 144.35 56.34
C ASN A 22 100.76 144.40 55.46
N VAL A 23 100.38 145.57 54.95
CA VAL A 23 99.24 145.69 54.03
C VAL A 23 99.55 145.00 52.70
N ASP A 24 100.75 145.21 52.16
CA ASP A 24 101.18 144.60 50.89
C ASP A 24 101.23 143.05 51.01
N LEU A 25 101.68 142.52 52.15
CA LEU A 25 101.69 141.08 52.42
C LEU A 25 100.26 140.50 52.54
N LEU A 26 99.34 141.23 53.19
CA LEU A 26 97.94 140.82 53.31
C LEU A 26 97.23 140.83 51.94
N GLU A 27 97.50 141.81 51.08
CA GLU A 27 96.94 141.85 49.73
C GLU A 27 97.49 140.72 48.85
N SER A 28 98.78 140.41 48.94
CA SER A 28 99.40 139.27 48.26
C SER A 28 98.78 137.94 48.70
N ASN A 29 98.62 137.72 50.01
CA ASN A 29 97.97 136.52 50.55
C ASN A 29 96.49 136.41 50.13
N LYS A 30 95.78 137.54 50.09
CA LYS A 30 94.38 137.57 49.63
C LYS A 30 94.28 137.16 48.15
N SER A 31 95.19 137.63 47.31
CA SER A 31 95.23 137.25 45.89
C SER A 31 95.52 135.75 45.71
N SER A 32 96.50 135.22 46.44
CA SER A 32 96.86 133.79 46.39
C SER A 32 95.69 132.90 46.83
N ASN A 33 95.02 133.25 47.93
CA ASN A 33 93.85 132.51 48.40
C ASN A 33 92.67 132.57 47.41
N GLN A 34 92.50 133.68 46.66
CA GLN A 34 91.46 133.78 45.64
C GLN A 34 91.72 132.84 44.44
N GLU A 35 92.98 132.66 44.04
CA GLU A 35 93.35 131.71 42.99
C GLU A 35 93.14 130.25 43.41
N GLU A 36 93.49 129.91 44.65
CA GLU A 36 93.34 128.55 45.19
C GLU A 36 91.86 128.12 45.31
N ILE A 37 90.98 129.04 45.72
CA ILE A 37 89.53 128.83 45.72
C ILE A 37 88.99 128.63 44.29
N ARG A 38 89.53 129.37 43.31
CA ARG A 38 89.10 129.23 41.91
C ARG A 38 89.49 127.86 41.35
N TYR A 39 90.72 127.41 41.63
CA TYR A 39 91.19 126.08 41.24
C TYR A 39 90.32 124.97 41.84
N SER A 40 90.05 125.05 43.15
CA SER A 40 89.22 124.07 43.87
C SER A 40 87.78 123.99 43.35
N ARG A 41 87.23 125.10 42.83
CA ARG A 41 85.89 125.14 42.22
C ARG A 41 85.86 124.52 40.83
N GLU A 42 86.90 124.71 40.04
CA GLU A 42 87.04 124.13 38.71
C GLU A 42 87.18 122.61 38.80
N GLU A 43 88.02 122.12 39.72
CA GLU A 43 88.19 120.68 39.97
C GLU A 43 86.87 120.02 40.44
N ASN A 44 86.12 120.68 41.32
CA ASN A 44 84.80 120.18 41.74
C ASN A 44 83.78 120.12 40.61
N LYS A 45 83.85 121.04 39.64
CA LYS A 45 82.98 121.02 38.46
C LYS A 45 83.32 119.83 37.57
N ASP A 46 84.61 119.57 37.34
CA ASP A 46 85.08 118.45 36.52
C ASP A 46 84.73 117.09 37.14
N LEU A 47 84.88 116.95 38.46
CA LEU A 47 84.50 115.72 39.16
C LEU A 47 83.00 115.43 39.04
N ARG A 48 82.13 116.45 39.11
CA ARG A 48 80.68 116.28 38.91
C ARG A 48 80.32 115.85 37.49
N VAL A 49 81.05 116.33 36.48
CA VAL A 49 80.86 115.91 35.08
C VAL A 49 81.29 114.46 34.87
N ARG A 50 82.41 114.03 35.46
CA ARG A 50 82.85 112.62 35.37
C ARG A 50 81.87 111.66 36.04
N LEU A 51 81.28 112.06 37.17
CA LEU A 51 80.33 111.22 37.90
C LEU A 51 79.00 111.05 37.13
N SER A 52 78.53 112.09 36.45
CA SER A 52 77.33 111.99 35.60
C SER A 52 77.55 111.16 34.34
N GLN A 53 78.76 111.17 33.77
CA GLN A 53 79.12 110.30 32.65
C GLN A 53 79.17 108.82 33.05
N LEU A 54 79.72 108.50 34.22
CA LEU A 54 79.77 107.11 34.72
C LEU A 54 78.38 106.55 35.05
N GLN A 55 77.47 107.37 35.60
CA GLN A 55 76.08 106.93 35.85
C GLN A 55 75.30 106.64 34.57
N ARG A 56 75.54 107.37 33.47
CA ARG A 56 74.92 107.08 32.18
C ARG A 56 75.47 105.80 31.52
N ALA A 57 76.77 105.53 31.66
CA ALA A 57 77.38 104.33 31.10
C ALA A 57 76.95 103.03 31.81
N GLY A 58 76.50 103.09 33.06
CA GLY A 58 76.01 101.92 33.80
C GLY A 58 74.67 101.36 33.31
N ASP A 59 73.86 102.16 32.62
CA ASP A 59 72.51 101.79 32.16
C ASP A 59 72.55 101.04 30.80
N GLU A 60 73.54 101.30 29.96
CA GLU A 60 73.71 100.63 28.67
C GLU A 60 74.15 99.15 28.81
N SER A 61 74.85 98.79 29.89
CA SER A 61 75.31 97.41 30.14
C SER A 61 74.19 96.44 30.56
N GLN A 62 73.00 96.92 30.96
CA GLN A 62 71.89 96.04 31.35
C GLN A 62 71.05 95.56 30.15
N GLY A 63 71.06 96.27 29.02
CA GLY A 63 70.32 95.88 27.81
C GLY A 63 70.90 94.64 27.11
N GLU A 64 72.21 94.59 26.92
CA GLU A 64 72.90 93.47 26.24
C GLU A 64 72.73 92.14 26.99
N ASN A 65 72.64 92.19 28.33
CA ASN A 65 72.47 91.01 29.17
C ASN A 65 71.04 90.44 29.08
N GLN A 66 70.03 91.26 28.81
CA GLN A 66 68.64 90.80 28.66
C GLN A 66 68.41 90.15 27.28
N GLU A 67 69.01 90.67 26.22
CA GLU A 67 68.92 90.09 24.87
C GLU A 67 69.61 88.71 24.80
N LEU A 68 70.75 88.56 25.47
CA LEU A 68 71.46 87.27 25.57
C LEU A 68 70.62 86.20 26.29
N VAL A 69 69.92 86.57 27.36
CA VAL A 69 69.02 85.67 28.09
C VAL A 69 67.80 85.29 27.24
N HIS A 70 67.26 86.22 26.45
CA HIS A 70 66.16 85.92 25.53
C HIS A 70 66.60 84.96 24.41
N ALA A 71 67.76 85.21 23.80
CA ALA A 71 68.32 84.33 22.78
C ALA A 71 68.61 82.92 23.31
N GLN A 72 69.11 82.79 24.55
CA GLN A 72 69.32 81.49 25.18
C GLN A 72 68.00 80.73 25.41
N LYS A 73 66.93 81.42 25.84
CA LYS A 73 65.60 80.81 25.98
C LYS A 73 65.04 80.31 24.65
N GLU A 74 65.20 81.08 23.58
CA GLU A 74 64.77 80.67 22.23
C GLU A 74 65.58 79.46 21.73
N VAL A 75 66.89 79.42 21.96
CA VAL A 75 67.71 78.25 21.60
C VAL A 75 67.29 77.00 22.36
N LEU A 76 66.97 77.12 23.66
CA LEU A 76 66.47 76.01 24.46
C LEU A 76 65.08 75.54 23.98
N ARG A 77 64.19 76.46 23.62
CA ARG A 77 62.89 76.15 23.03
C ARG A 77 63.04 75.38 21.71
N MET A 78 63.88 75.88 20.80
CA MET A 78 64.15 75.25 19.51
C MET A 78 64.80 73.86 19.67
N ARG A 79 65.67 73.67 20.68
CA ARG A 79 66.21 72.34 21.00
C ARG A 79 65.13 71.39 21.52
N ALA A 80 64.25 71.84 22.41
CA ALA A 80 63.16 71.03 22.92
C ALA A 80 62.19 70.62 21.80
N GLU A 81 61.87 71.53 20.88
CA GLU A 81 61.08 71.24 19.68
C GLU A 81 61.78 70.24 18.75
N TYR A 82 63.08 70.40 18.53
CA TYR A 82 63.88 69.46 17.75
C TYR A 82 63.90 68.05 18.37
N ASP A 83 64.13 67.94 19.68
CA ASP A 83 64.16 66.67 20.38
C ASP A 83 62.78 66.00 20.38
N SER A 84 61.70 66.79 20.53
CA SER A 84 60.32 66.32 20.39
C SER A 84 60.04 65.76 19.00
N LEU A 85 60.37 66.52 17.94
CA LEU A 85 60.20 66.10 16.54
C LEU A 85 61.06 64.87 16.20
N LYS A 86 62.29 64.80 16.71
CA LYS A 86 63.16 63.64 16.55
C LYS A 86 62.57 62.40 17.22
N SER A 87 62.02 62.53 18.43
CA SER A 87 61.34 61.43 19.12
C SER A 87 60.11 60.93 18.35
N LEU A 88 59.34 61.86 17.76
CA LEU A 88 58.16 61.53 16.96
C LEU A 88 58.56 60.82 15.65
N SER A 89 59.61 61.30 14.99
CA SER A 89 60.17 60.66 13.79
C SER A 89 60.61 59.22 14.06
N ILE A 90 61.27 58.98 15.20
CA ILE A 90 61.68 57.63 15.62
C ILE A 90 60.45 56.74 15.86
N LYS A 91 59.41 57.25 16.54
CA LYS A 91 58.15 56.51 16.75
C LYS A 91 57.48 56.12 15.45
N HIS A 92 57.34 57.05 14.51
CA HIS A 92 56.74 56.78 13.19
C HIS A 92 57.58 55.78 12.37
N LYS A 93 58.92 55.85 12.46
CA LYS A 93 59.80 54.89 11.80
C LYS A 93 59.62 53.47 12.35
N ASN A 94 59.54 53.32 13.67
CA ASN A 94 59.28 52.03 14.31
C ASN A 94 57.89 51.48 13.97
N GLN A 95 56.87 52.33 13.89
CA GLN A 95 55.53 51.93 13.44
C GLN A 95 55.53 51.47 11.97
N LEU A 96 56.25 52.18 11.10
CA LEU A 96 56.38 51.80 9.70
C LEU A 96 57.06 50.44 9.53
N ASP A 97 58.08 50.14 10.34
CA ASP A 97 58.78 48.85 10.27
C ASP A 97 57.89 47.70 10.77
N LYS A 98 57.10 47.90 11.83
CA LYS A 98 56.08 46.93 12.27
C LYS A 98 55.05 46.66 11.17
N LEU A 99 54.49 47.71 10.57
CA LEU A 99 53.51 47.59 9.48
C LEU A 99 54.10 46.88 8.26
N LYS A 100 55.39 47.07 7.94
CA LYS A 100 56.05 46.33 6.86
C LYS A 100 56.16 44.84 7.15
N ASP A 101 56.42 44.46 8.40
CA ASP A 101 56.51 43.05 8.79
C ASP A 101 55.12 42.38 8.85
N GLU A 102 54.09 43.12 9.28
CA GLU A 102 52.68 42.69 9.17
C GLU A 102 52.26 42.50 7.71
N VAL A 103 52.66 43.40 6.80
CA VAL A 103 52.38 43.23 5.37
C VAL A 103 53.11 42.01 4.78
N LYS A 104 54.32 41.68 5.26
CA LYS A 104 55.03 40.47 4.82
C LYS A 104 54.35 39.19 5.31
N THR A 105 53.90 39.16 6.56
CA THR A 105 53.18 38.01 7.13
C THR A 105 51.85 37.78 6.41
N CYS A 106 51.05 38.83 6.21
CA CYS A 106 49.83 38.76 5.41
C CYS A 106 50.08 38.27 3.97
N LYS A 107 51.19 38.67 3.33
CA LYS A 107 51.55 38.18 1.98
C LYS A 107 51.90 36.70 1.94
N LEU A 108 52.50 36.17 3.01
CA LEU A 108 52.81 34.75 3.14
C LEU A 108 51.53 33.94 3.40
N GLU A 109 50.65 34.42 4.27
CA GLU A 109 49.35 33.79 4.58
C GLU A 109 48.37 33.84 3.40
N SER A 110 48.46 34.87 2.55
CA SER A 110 47.63 34.99 1.35
C SER A 110 48.01 34.02 0.22
N ARG A 111 49.12 33.27 0.34
CA ARG A 111 49.43 32.18 -0.61
C ARG A 111 48.50 30.99 -0.32
N ARG A 112 47.50 30.80 -1.17
CA ARG A 112 46.58 29.65 -1.06
C ARG A 112 47.31 28.34 -1.41
N PRO A 113 47.25 27.30 -0.58
CA PRO A 113 47.87 25.98 -0.84
C PRO A 113 47.39 25.31 -2.15
N ASN A 114 46.22 25.68 -2.63
CA ASN A 114 45.55 25.04 -3.77
C ASN A 114 46.21 25.34 -5.14
N GLN A 115 47.17 26.27 -5.20
CA GLN A 115 47.86 26.66 -6.44
C GLN A 115 49.25 26.03 -6.59
N GLU A 116 49.79 25.41 -5.54
CA GLU A 116 51.06 24.71 -5.65
C GLU A 116 50.84 23.30 -6.18
N ASP A 117 51.53 22.97 -7.26
CA ASP A 117 51.54 21.66 -7.91
C ASP A 117 52.36 20.67 -7.04
N ASN A 118 51.88 20.47 -5.82
CA ASN A 118 52.49 19.66 -4.78
C ASN A 118 52.12 18.19 -5.03
N PRO A 119 53.03 17.21 -4.81
CA PRO A 119 52.71 15.78 -4.92
C PRO A 119 51.39 15.37 -4.22
N MET A 120 51.07 16.00 -3.09
CA MET A 120 49.79 15.82 -2.39
C MET A 120 48.58 16.21 -3.25
N THR A 121 48.63 17.36 -3.92
CA THR A 121 47.55 17.87 -4.80
C THR A 121 47.34 16.96 -6.00
N ARG A 122 48.41 16.37 -6.56
CA ARG A 122 48.31 15.38 -7.64
C ARG A 122 47.68 14.07 -7.16
N GLN A 123 48.02 13.63 -5.95
CA GLN A 123 47.44 12.43 -5.36
C GLN A 123 45.95 12.62 -5.08
N ILE A 124 45.54 13.79 -4.58
CA ILE A 124 44.12 14.15 -4.39
C ILE A 124 43.39 14.09 -5.74
N ARG A 125 43.90 14.72 -6.80
CA ARG A 125 43.29 14.66 -8.14
C ARG A 125 43.19 13.22 -8.68
N MET A 126 44.17 12.35 -8.43
CA MET A 126 44.10 10.95 -8.86
C MET A 126 43.02 10.17 -8.10
N LEU A 127 42.89 10.42 -6.80
CA LEU A 127 41.87 9.78 -5.97
C LEU A 127 40.46 10.27 -6.34
N GLU A 128 40.30 11.57 -6.59
CA GLU A 128 39.06 12.17 -7.10
C GLU A 128 38.66 11.54 -8.44
N ASN A 129 39.57 11.49 -9.42
CA ASN A 129 39.30 10.83 -10.71
C ASN A 129 38.96 9.34 -10.57
N ARG A 130 39.53 8.65 -9.56
CA ARG A 130 39.21 7.24 -9.30
C ARG A 130 37.85 7.10 -8.65
N LEU A 131 37.47 8.02 -7.77
CA LEU A 131 36.15 8.09 -7.15
C LEU A 131 35.08 8.37 -8.21
N ASP A 132 35.30 9.34 -9.10
CA ASP A 132 34.37 9.66 -10.19
C ASP A 132 34.16 8.46 -11.11
N LYS A 133 35.22 7.74 -11.46
CA LYS A 133 35.11 6.49 -12.24
C LYS A 133 34.34 5.40 -11.49
N ALA A 134 34.50 5.29 -10.19
CA ALA A 134 33.74 4.33 -9.37
C ALA A 134 32.26 4.73 -9.30
N MET A 135 31.97 6.02 -9.15
CA MET A 135 30.61 6.57 -9.15
C MET A 135 29.90 6.32 -10.49
N ILE A 136 30.56 6.57 -11.62
CA ILE A 136 29.99 6.30 -12.96
C ILE A 136 29.65 4.81 -13.09
N LYS A 137 30.58 3.92 -12.71
CA LYS A 137 30.35 2.46 -12.76
C LYS A 137 29.23 2.00 -11.82
N TYR A 138 29.12 2.60 -10.63
CA TYR A 138 28.03 2.32 -9.70
C TYR A 138 26.67 2.71 -10.28
N ASN A 139 26.58 3.91 -10.85
CA ASN A 139 25.35 4.40 -11.47
C ASN A 139 24.95 3.55 -12.70
N GLU A 140 25.91 3.11 -13.50
CA GLU A 140 25.68 2.20 -14.62
C GLU A 140 25.24 0.81 -14.16
N ALA A 141 25.88 0.25 -13.12
CA ALA A 141 25.44 -1.01 -12.53
C ALA A 141 24.03 -0.90 -11.93
N GLN A 142 23.70 0.24 -11.32
CA GLN A 142 22.39 0.49 -10.75
C GLN A 142 21.31 0.64 -11.83
N SER A 143 21.61 1.29 -12.96
CA SER A 143 20.68 1.39 -14.09
C SER A 143 20.42 0.00 -14.71
N ILE A 144 21.47 -0.80 -14.91
CA ILE A 144 21.37 -2.19 -15.38
C ILE A 144 20.58 -3.07 -14.40
N LYS A 145 20.82 -2.93 -13.09
CA LYS A 145 20.03 -3.63 -12.07
C LYS A 145 18.55 -3.29 -12.17
N THR A 146 18.23 -2.00 -12.30
CA THR A 146 16.84 -1.53 -12.39
C THR A 146 16.14 -2.09 -13.63
N THR A 147 16.83 -2.19 -14.77
CA THR A 147 16.26 -2.80 -15.99
C THR A 147 16.05 -4.31 -15.82
N TYR A 148 16.98 -5.03 -15.20
CA TYR A 148 16.78 -6.44 -14.88
C TYR A 148 15.63 -6.67 -13.89
N GLU A 149 15.46 -5.80 -12.89
CA GLU A 149 14.33 -5.86 -11.96
C GLU A 149 13.00 -5.70 -12.69
N GLN A 150 12.92 -4.77 -13.66
CA GLN A 150 11.74 -4.61 -14.51
C GLN A 150 11.47 -5.85 -15.38
N ILE A 151 12.51 -6.43 -16.00
CA ILE A 151 12.38 -7.67 -16.78
C ILE A 151 11.87 -8.81 -15.89
N VAL A 152 12.43 -8.99 -14.70
CA VAL A 152 12.00 -10.04 -13.76
C VAL A 152 10.56 -9.80 -13.30
N LYS A 153 10.16 -8.56 -13.03
CA LYS A 153 8.78 -8.22 -12.67
C LYS A 153 7.82 -8.62 -13.79
N ARG A 154 8.12 -8.24 -15.03
CA ARG A 154 7.32 -8.59 -16.20
C ARG A 154 7.24 -10.11 -16.41
N LEU A 155 8.36 -10.83 -16.29
CA LEU A 155 8.37 -12.29 -16.41
C LEU A 155 7.54 -12.98 -15.31
N LYS A 156 7.51 -12.42 -14.10
CA LYS A 156 6.64 -12.92 -13.01
C LYS A 156 5.17 -12.68 -13.32
N GLU A 157 4.81 -11.51 -13.85
CA GLU A 157 3.45 -11.19 -14.29
C GLU A 157 3.02 -12.12 -15.46
N GLU A 158 3.89 -12.33 -16.45
CA GLU A 158 3.66 -13.26 -17.56
C GLU A 158 3.50 -14.71 -17.07
N ARG A 159 4.28 -15.15 -16.08
CA ARG A 159 4.13 -16.47 -15.46
C ARG A 159 2.74 -16.69 -14.87
N VAL A 160 2.22 -15.70 -14.11
CA VAL A 160 0.86 -15.77 -13.56
C VAL A 160 -0.18 -15.78 -14.68
N GLY A 161 0.07 -15.03 -15.77
CA GLY A 161 -0.75 -15.07 -16.98
C GLY A 161 -0.82 -16.47 -17.61
N PHE A 162 0.30 -17.18 -17.70
CA PHE A 162 0.35 -18.55 -18.21
C PHE A 162 -0.40 -19.54 -17.32
N ASP A 163 -0.32 -19.41 -15.99
CA ASP A 163 -1.06 -20.27 -15.07
C ASP A 163 -2.57 -20.13 -15.27
N ASN A 164 -3.06 -18.92 -15.52
CA ASN A 164 -4.48 -18.67 -15.83
C ASN A 164 -4.89 -19.29 -17.17
N GLN A 165 -4.04 -19.18 -18.20
CA GLN A 165 -4.30 -19.81 -19.50
C GLN A 165 -4.29 -21.34 -19.38
N LEU A 166 -3.38 -21.90 -18.60
CA LEU A 166 -3.31 -23.34 -18.34
C LEU A 166 -4.58 -23.82 -17.63
N GLN A 167 -5.02 -23.14 -16.57
CA GLN A 167 -6.27 -23.48 -15.88
C GLN A 167 -7.50 -23.39 -16.80
N ALA A 168 -7.54 -22.40 -17.71
CA ALA A 168 -8.61 -22.30 -18.69
C ALA A 168 -8.59 -23.49 -19.68
N LEU A 169 -7.40 -23.89 -20.14
CA LEU A 169 -7.24 -25.07 -20.98
C LEU A 169 -7.59 -26.37 -20.23
N GLU A 170 -7.21 -26.51 -18.97
CA GLU A 170 -7.56 -27.67 -18.13
C GLU A 170 -9.08 -27.77 -17.92
N ARG A 171 -9.77 -26.65 -17.68
CA ARG A 171 -11.24 -26.63 -17.57
C ARG A 171 -11.91 -27.04 -18.87
N THR A 172 -11.42 -26.54 -20.00
CA THR A 172 -11.98 -26.91 -21.31
C THR A 172 -11.70 -28.37 -21.66
N LEU A 173 -10.52 -28.89 -21.33
CA LEU A 173 -10.19 -30.31 -21.46
C LEU A 173 -11.12 -31.17 -20.61
N GLN A 174 -11.32 -30.81 -19.35
CA GLN A 174 -12.20 -31.56 -18.45
C GLN A 174 -13.67 -31.53 -18.91
N ALA A 175 -14.15 -30.40 -19.43
CA ALA A 175 -15.47 -30.32 -20.05
C ALA A 175 -15.56 -31.26 -21.27
N LYS A 176 -14.55 -31.27 -22.14
CA LYS A 176 -14.51 -32.15 -23.31
C LYS A 176 -14.40 -33.64 -22.95
N GLN A 177 -13.73 -33.97 -21.86
CA GLN A 177 -13.69 -35.33 -21.32
C GLN A 177 -15.08 -35.78 -20.85
N ARG A 178 -15.81 -34.93 -20.13
CA ARG A 178 -17.21 -35.21 -19.75
C ARG A 178 -18.11 -35.37 -20.98
N ASP A 179 -18.01 -34.46 -21.95
CA ASP A 179 -18.75 -34.56 -23.21
C ASP A 179 -18.46 -35.89 -23.93
N TYR A 180 -17.20 -36.33 -23.92
CA TYR A 180 -16.77 -37.59 -24.52
C TYR A 180 -17.31 -38.82 -23.78
N GLU A 181 -17.26 -38.80 -22.44
CA GLU A 181 -17.83 -39.86 -21.60
C GLU A 181 -19.34 -39.99 -21.80
N GLU A 182 -20.06 -38.86 -21.82
CA GLU A 182 -21.49 -38.83 -22.14
C GLU A 182 -21.76 -39.43 -23.53
N LEU A 183 -20.99 -39.04 -24.54
CA LEU A 183 -21.13 -39.58 -25.88
C LEU A 183 -20.86 -41.09 -25.93
N LEU A 184 -19.91 -41.58 -25.13
CA LEU A 184 -19.63 -43.01 -25.02
C LEU A 184 -20.81 -43.77 -24.40
N PHE A 185 -21.42 -43.23 -23.34
CA PHE A 185 -22.66 -43.79 -22.77
C PHE A 185 -23.79 -43.81 -23.79
N LEU A 186 -24.04 -42.69 -24.49
CA LEU A 186 -25.06 -42.62 -25.54
C LEU A 186 -24.80 -43.61 -26.67
N SER A 187 -23.53 -43.81 -27.06
CA SER A 187 -23.16 -44.82 -28.05
C SER A 187 -23.41 -46.24 -27.54
N GLY A 188 -23.18 -46.51 -26.25
CA GLY A 188 -23.51 -47.77 -25.60
C GLY A 188 -25.01 -48.06 -25.66
N ASP A 189 -25.84 -47.08 -25.26
CA ASP A 189 -27.30 -47.17 -25.30
C ASP A 189 -27.83 -47.36 -26.72
N ALA A 190 -27.28 -46.63 -27.69
CA ALA A 190 -27.66 -46.76 -29.10
C ALA A 190 -27.31 -48.15 -29.66
N ASN A 191 -26.14 -48.70 -29.31
CA ASN A 191 -25.77 -50.06 -29.69
C ASN A 191 -26.70 -51.10 -29.03
N HIS A 192 -27.02 -50.94 -27.75
CA HIS A 192 -27.94 -51.84 -27.07
C HIS A 192 -29.34 -51.79 -27.70
N ALA A 193 -29.88 -50.60 -27.98
CA ALA A 193 -31.17 -50.44 -28.65
C ALA A 193 -31.18 -51.09 -30.05
N LYS A 194 -30.08 -50.97 -30.79
CA LYS A 194 -29.90 -51.66 -32.07
C LYS A 194 -29.88 -53.19 -31.90
N GLU A 195 -29.16 -53.72 -30.93
CA GLU A 195 -29.10 -55.17 -30.65
C GLU A 195 -30.48 -55.71 -30.27
N VAL A 196 -31.21 -55.02 -29.39
CA VAL A 196 -32.58 -55.38 -29.02
C VAL A 196 -33.48 -55.38 -30.26
N SER A 197 -33.43 -54.34 -31.09
CA SER A 197 -34.22 -54.28 -32.33
C SER A 197 -33.86 -55.39 -33.31
N GLN A 198 -32.58 -55.76 -33.41
CA GLN A 198 -32.12 -56.88 -34.25
C GLN A 198 -32.58 -58.24 -33.71
N GLN A 199 -32.55 -58.44 -32.40
CA GLN A 199 -33.05 -59.64 -31.75
C GLN A 199 -34.57 -59.78 -31.93
N GLU A 200 -35.32 -58.69 -31.77
CA GLU A 200 -36.76 -58.66 -32.04
C GLU A 200 -37.06 -58.98 -33.50
N LEU A 201 -36.34 -58.36 -34.44
CA LEU A 201 -36.47 -58.66 -35.86
C LEU A 201 -36.18 -60.12 -36.16
N HIS A 202 -35.13 -60.69 -35.58
CA HIS A 202 -34.80 -62.11 -35.73
C HIS A 202 -35.92 -62.99 -35.18
N ARG A 203 -36.42 -62.69 -33.97
CA ARG A 203 -37.53 -63.42 -33.36
C ARG A 203 -38.79 -63.40 -34.22
N VAL A 204 -39.16 -62.24 -34.77
CA VAL A 204 -40.32 -62.10 -35.65
C VAL A 204 -40.11 -62.86 -36.96
N LYS A 205 -38.91 -62.80 -37.55
CA LYS A 205 -38.57 -63.58 -38.75
C LYS A 205 -38.67 -65.08 -38.51
N SER A 206 -38.05 -65.60 -37.44
CA SER A 206 -38.14 -67.02 -37.10
C SER A 206 -39.58 -67.46 -36.86
N ALA A 207 -40.38 -66.66 -36.16
CA ALA A 207 -41.80 -66.96 -35.96
C ALA A 207 -42.59 -66.97 -37.27
N TYR A 208 -42.29 -66.05 -38.20
CA TYR A 208 -42.89 -66.03 -39.53
C TYR A 208 -42.49 -67.25 -40.37
N ASP A 209 -41.21 -67.65 -40.33
CA ASP A 209 -40.70 -68.82 -41.05
C ASP A 209 -41.32 -70.11 -40.51
N GLU A 210 -41.46 -70.25 -39.18
CA GLU A 210 -42.18 -71.37 -38.56
C GLU A 210 -43.65 -71.41 -38.98
N GLU A 211 -44.34 -70.27 -39.01
CA GLU A 211 -45.74 -70.17 -39.40
C GLU A 211 -45.95 -70.46 -40.89
N THR A 212 -45.04 -70.00 -41.77
CA THR A 212 -45.08 -70.35 -43.19
C THR A 212 -44.83 -71.83 -43.42
N LEU A 213 -43.88 -72.44 -42.71
CA LEU A 213 -43.64 -73.88 -42.75
C LEU A 213 -44.86 -74.66 -42.25
N ARG A 214 -45.46 -74.25 -41.12
CA ARG A 214 -46.70 -74.86 -40.61
C ARG A 214 -47.82 -74.81 -41.65
N ARG A 215 -48.06 -73.64 -42.25
CA ARG A 215 -49.05 -73.49 -43.33
C ARG A 215 -48.73 -74.35 -44.54
N GLU A 216 -47.47 -74.45 -44.93
CA GLU A 216 -47.06 -75.31 -46.04
C GLU A 216 -47.32 -76.79 -45.71
N THR A 217 -47.01 -77.24 -44.49
CA THR A 217 -47.31 -78.60 -44.04
C THR A 217 -48.81 -78.88 -44.02
N GLU A 218 -49.62 -77.98 -43.46
CA GLU A 218 -51.08 -78.10 -43.46
C GLU A 218 -51.66 -78.15 -44.89
N LEU A 219 -51.16 -77.29 -45.78
CA LEU A 219 -51.57 -77.28 -47.18
C LEU A 219 -51.21 -78.59 -47.88
N ARG A 220 -50.00 -79.12 -47.60
CA ARG A 220 -49.53 -80.40 -48.14
C ARG A 220 -50.40 -81.56 -47.65
N GLU A 221 -50.72 -81.61 -46.36
CA GLU A 221 -51.62 -82.60 -45.77
C GLU A 221 -53.03 -82.51 -46.35
N ARG A 222 -53.61 -81.30 -46.44
CA ARG A 222 -54.92 -81.08 -47.08
C ARG A 222 -54.90 -81.51 -48.55
N HIS A 223 -53.83 -81.20 -49.28
CA HIS A 223 -53.67 -81.64 -50.66
C HIS A 223 -53.63 -83.17 -50.77
N GLN A 224 -52.89 -83.86 -49.90
CA GLN A 224 -52.87 -85.33 -49.85
C GLN A 224 -54.27 -85.90 -49.57
N VAL A 225 -55.01 -85.36 -48.60
CA VAL A 225 -56.39 -85.78 -48.31
C VAL A 225 -57.30 -85.63 -49.53
N VAL A 226 -57.19 -84.50 -50.24
CA VAL A 226 -57.96 -84.25 -51.48
C VAL A 226 -57.56 -85.25 -52.58
N GLN A 227 -56.27 -85.53 -52.76
CA GLN A 227 -55.80 -86.53 -53.73
C GLN A 227 -56.30 -87.94 -53.39
N LEU A 228 -56.25 -88.35 -52.11
CA LEU A 228 -56.84 -89.63 -51.67
C LEU A 228 -58.34 -89.67 -51.95
N ARG A 229 -59.10 -88.61 -51.63
CA ARG A 229 -60.54 -88.54 -51.94
C ARG A 229 -60.80 -88.67 -53.44
N LYS A 230 -60.02 -87.98 -54.28
CA LYS A 230 -60.13 -88.07 -55.74
C LYS A 230 -59.89 -89.51 -56.24
N THR A 231 -58.81 -90.17 -55.79
CA THR A 231 -58.53 -91.55 -56.19
C THR A 231 -59.60 -92.54 -55.72
N MET A 232 -60.16 -92.35 -54.52
CA MET A 232 -61.28 -93.17 -54.01
C MET A 232 -62.54 -92.95 -54.84
N TYR A 233 -62.86 -91.69 -55.19
CA TYR A 233 -63.98 -91.35 -56.06
C TYR A 233 -63.81 -91.96 -57.46
N ASP A 234 -62.63 -91.81 -58.09
CA ASP A 234 -62.31 -92.42 -59.38
C ASP A 234 -62.42 -93.95 -59.33
N ARG A 235 -62.01 -94.59 -58.22
CA ARG A 235 -62.15 -96.04 -58.01
C ARG A 235 -63.60 -96.47 -57.78
N ALA A 236 -64.41 -95.64 -57.13
CA ALA A 236 -65.84 -95.86 -56.97
C ALA A 236 -66.56 -95.74 -58.32
N MET A 237 -66.30 -94.68 -59.08
CA MET A 237 -66.81 -94.47 -60.45
C MET A 237 -66.43 -95.63 -61.38
N LYS A 238 -65.17 -96.10 -61.35
CA LYS A 238 -64.77 -97.29 -62.13
C LYS A 238 -65.49 -98.57 -61.72
N ARG A 239 -65.80 -98.75 -60.42
CA ARG A 239 -66.60 -99.89 -59.94
C ARG A 239 -68.05 -99.77 -60.35
N GLU A 240 -68.61 -98.57 -60.33
CA GLU A 240 -69.96 -98.29 -60.75
C GLU A 240 -70.12 -98.47 -62.26
N ALA A 241 -69.19 -97.97 -63.08
CA ALA A 241 -69.14 -98.22 -64.52
C ALA A 241 -69.04 -99.73 -64.83
N LYS A 242 -68.21 -100.49 -64.10
CA LYS A 242 -68.17 -101.96 -64.24
C LYS A 242 -69.46 -102.64 -63.78
N ARG A 243 -70.12 -102.16 -62.72
CA ARG A 243 -71.43 -102.67 -62.29
C ARG A 243 -72.50 -102.37 -63.32
N GLN A 244 -72.49 -101.18 -63.92
CA GLN A 244 -73.38 -100.82 -65.01
C GLN A 244 -73.10 -101.69 -66.25
N GLU A 245 -71.84 -101.97 -66.59
CA GLU A 245 -71.49 -102.91 -67.67
C GLU A 245 -71.97 -104.34 -67.38
N ILE A 246 -71.89 -104.80 -66.12
CA ILE A 246 -72.42 -106.12 -65.70
C ILE A 246 -73.94 -106.16 -65.72
N ILE A 247 -74.61 -105.09 -65.27
CA ILE A 247 -76.08 -104.97 -65.30
C ILE A 247 -76.56 -104.90 -66.76
N GLU A 248 -75.86 -104.17 -67.63
CA GLU A 248 -76.15 -104.10 -69.06
C GLU A 248 -75.91 -105.46 -69.75
N LYS A 249 -74.88 -106.21 -69.35
CA LYS A 249 -74.69 -107.61 -69.78
C LYS A 249 -75.74 -108.57 -69.21
N SER A 250 -76.20 -108.39 -67.98
CA SER A 250 -77.22 -109.26 -67.35
C SER A 250 -78.66 -108.90 -67.71
N ILE A 251 -78.90 -107.75 -68.36
CA ILE A 251 -80.19 -107.41 -68.96
C ILE A 251 -80.29 -107.97 -70.40
N MET A 252 -79.18 -108.41 -70.99
CA MET A 252 -79.16 -109.07 -72.30
C MET A 252 -79.19 -110.61 -72.24
N ASP A 253 -79.10 -111.22 -71.06
CA ASP A 253 -79.09 -112.68 -70.88
C ASP A 253 -80.14 -113.12 -69.85
N ASP A 254 -81.08 -113.90 -70.35
CA ASP A 254 -82.18 -114.62 -69.71
C ASP A 254 -83.40 -113.87 -69.16
N GLY A 255 -84.46 -113.94 -69.96
CA GLY A 255 -85.82 -113.68 -69.55
C GLY A 255 -86.44 -114.87 -68.83
N VAL A 256 -87.19 -114.51 -67.77
CA VAL A 256 -88.56 -114.99 -67.50
C VAL A 256 -88.69 -116.41 -66.91
N ASP A 257 -88.82 -116.45 -65.57
CA ASP A 257 -89.91 -117.07 -64.77
C ASP A 257 -89.46 -117.93 -63.56
N GLY A 258 -90.19 -117.75 -62.45
CA GLY A 258 -90.35 -118.82 -61.44
C GLY A 258 -89.89 -118.51 -60.01
N GLU A 259 -90.82 -117.98 -59.20
CA GLU A 259 -91.11 -118.43 -57.83
C GLU A 259 -89.95 -118.64 -56.83
N GLY A 260 -89.78 -117.70 -55.90
CA GLY A 260 -88.78 -117.79 -54.82
C GLY A 260 -88.92 -116.74 -53.72
N GLU A 261 -90.17 -116.45 -53.34
CA GLU A 261 -90.51 -115.76 -52.09
C GLU A 261 -90.13 -116.65 -50.90
N THR A 262 -89.85 -116.09 -49.71
CA THR A 262 -89.78 -116.77 -48.39
C THR A 262 -88.43 -117.17 -47.76
N ALA A 263 -87.35 -116.38 -47.89
CA ALA A 263 -86.13 -116.60 -47.08
C ALA A 263 -85.49 -115.37 -46.39
N LEU A 264 -86.09 -114.16 -46.47
CA LEU A 264 -85.43 -112.92 -45.98
C LEU A 264 -86.31 -112.01 -45.12
N ARG A 265 -87.29 -112.58 -44.39
CA ARG A 265 -88.22 -111.80 -43.54
C ARG A 265 -88.41 -112.31 -42.11
N ALA A 266 -87.43 -113.06 -41.58
CA ALA A 266 -87.50 -113.68 -40.24
C ALA A 266 -86.41 -113.22 -39.24
N SER A 267 -85.64 -112.16 -39.51
CA SER A 267 -84.53 -111.72 -38.63
C SER A 267 -84.70 -110.34 -37.96
N MET A 268 -85.93 -109.89 -37.69
CA MET A 268 -86.18 -108.55 -37.09
C MET A 268 -87.29 -108.50 -36.04
N SER A 269 -87.43 -109.52 -35.18
CA SER A 269 -88.38 -109.43 -34.05
C SER A 269 -87.99 -110.31 -32.85
N THR A 270 -87.10 -109.81 -31.99
CA THR A 270 -86.97 -110.29 -30.59
C THR A 270 -86.57 -109.11 -29.70
N GLY A 271 -87.56 -108.51 -29.04
CA GLY A 271 -87.38 -107.32 -28.23
C GLY A 271 -88.57 -107.07 -27.33
N ALA A 272 -88.82 -108.00 -26.40
CA ALA A 272 -89.61 -107.79 -25.18
C ALA A 272 -89.38 -109.00 -24.27
N LEU A 273 -88.98 -108.76 -23.02
CA LEU A 273 -89.52 -109.37 -21.80
C LEU A 273 -88.64 -108.98 -20.59
N ASP A 274 -89.27 -108.24 -19.69
CA ASP A 274 -88.96 -108.09 -18.25
C ASP A 274 -89.03 -109.46 -17.55
N PRO A 275 -88.21 -109.77 -16.53
CA PRO A 275 -88.69 -109.57 -15.16
C PRO A 275 -87.60 -109.23 -14.11
N GLY A 276 -87.98 -108.38 -13.16
CA GLY A 276 -87.34 -108.28 -11.85
C GLY A 276 -87.68 -109.44 -10.89
N SER A 277 -87.07 -109.36 -9.71
CA SER A 277 -87.20 -110.21 -8.50
C SER A 277 -86.20 -111.35 -8.40
N LEU A 278 -85.17 -111.15 -7.57
CA LEU A 278 -84.64 -112.08 -6.54
C LEU A 278 -83.20 -111.69 -6.16
N ASP A 279 -82.96 -110.58 -5.43
CA ASP A 279 -81.61 -110.32 -4.86
C ASP A 279 -81.65 -109.39 -3.63
N ALA A 280 -82.65 -109.55 -2.76
CA ALA A 280 -82.80 -108.75 -1.54
C ALA A 280 -82.04 -109.31 -0.30
N GLN A 281 -81.21 -110.35 -0.44
CA GLN A 281 -80.58 -111.03 0.71
C GLN A 281 -79.05 -111.13 0.65
N ARG A 282 -78.37 -110.47 -0.29
CA ARG A 282 -76.90 -110.46 -0.43
C ARG A 282 -76.20 -109.13 -0.04
N ASN A 283 -76.97 -108.09 0.30
CA ASN A 283 -76.44 -106.72 0.44
C ASN A 283 -75.91 -106.34 1.85
N ALA A 284 -76.03 -107.20 2.85
CA ALA A 284 -75.57 -106.87 4.21
C ALA A 284 -74.06 -107.15 4.43
N ASP A 285 -73.53 -108.26 3.91
CA ASP A 285 -72.11 -108.63 4.09
C ASP A 285 -71.15 -107.91 3.12
N ILE A 286 -71.68 -107.31 2.05
CA ILE A 286 -70.90 -106.53 1.08
C ILE A 286 -70.61 -105.11 1.59
N SER A 287 -71.50 -104.53 2.39
CA SER A 287 -71.38 -103.13 2.85
C SER A 287 -70.21 -102.90 3.82
N ALA A 288 -69.93 -103.86 4.73
CA ALA A 288 -68.82 -103.73 5.68
C ALA A 288 -67.43 -103.93 5.02
N LYS A 289 -67.31 -104.79 4.00
CA LYS A 289 -66.09 -104.93 3.19
C LYS A 289 -65.93 -103.79 2.18
N ALA A 290 -67.02 -103.25 1.63
CA ALA A 290 -67.00 -102.10 0.74
C ALA A 290 -66.48 -100.83 1.44
N ALA A 291 -66.79 -100.62 2.73
CA ALA A 291 -66.26 -99.46 3.47
C ALA A 291 -64.74 -99.53 3.72
N SER A 292 -64.18 -100.73 3.95
CA SER A 292 -62.73 -100.93 4.07
C SER A 292 -62.03 -100.85 2.71
N ASN A 293 -62.62 -101.45 1.67
CA ASN A 293 -62.08 -101.39 0.31
C ASN A 293 -62.13 -99.97 -0.25
N ASN A 294 -63.17 -99.18 0.04
CA ASN A 294 -63.22 -97.78 -0.39
C ASN A 294 -62.08 -96.95 0.22
N LYS A 295 -61.68 -97.20 1.48
CA LYS A 295 -60.53 -96.52 2.07
C LYS A 295 -59.22 -96.96 1.41
N ILE A 296 -59.07 -98.26 1.15
CA ILE A 296 -57.90 -98.81 0.46
C ILE A 296 -57.82 -98.25 -0.97
N ASP A 297 -58.93 -98.18 -1.70
CA ASP A 297 -59.01 -97.61 -3.06
C ASP A 297 -58.72 -96.11 -3.08
N ILE A 298 -59.13 -95.36 -2.04
CA ILE A 298 -58.78 -93.94 -1.90
C ILE A 298 -57.27 -93.78 -1.68
N PHE A 299 -56.67 -94.59 -0.80
CA PHE A 299 -55.22 -94.56 -0.57
C PHE A 299 -54.44 -95.06 -1.78
N GLU A 300 -54.93 -96.07 -2.49
CA GLU A 300 -54.30 -96.60 -3.71
C GLU A 300 -54.40 -95.61 -4.88
N ASN A 301 -55.53 -94.92 -5.05
CA ASN A 301 -55.67 -93.86 -6.04
C ASN A 301 -54.82 -92.63 -5.70
N ALA A 302 -54.71 -92.26 -4.42
CA ALA A 302 -53.78 -91.21 -3.99
C ALA A 302 -52.31 -91.63 -4.24
N PHE A 303 -51.97 -92.89 -3.98
CA PHE A 303 -50.64 -93.43 -4.26
C PHE A 303 -50.33 -93.49 -5.75
N ARG A 304 -51.28 -93.89 -6.61
CA ARG A 304 -51.10 -93.86 -8.06
C ARG A 304 -50.87 -92.45 -8.57
N LYS A 305 -51.60 -91.45 -8.05
CA LYS A 305 -51.37 -90.04 -8.38
C LYS A 305 -49.99 -89.55 -7.95
N ILE A 306 -49.53 -89.92 -6.75
CA ILE A 306 -48.17 -89.58 -6.30
C ILE A 306 -47.12 -90.30 -7.15
N LYS A 307 -47.36 -91.57 -7.51
CA LYS A 307 -46.49 -92.38 -8.37
C LYS A 307 -46.35 -91.79 -9.77
N GLU A 308 -47.47 -91.32 -10.34
CA GLU A 308 -47.53 -90.67 -11.65
C GLU A 308 -46.88 -89.28 -11.62
N ALA A 309 -47.11 -88.48 -10.58
CA ALA A 309 -46.53 -87.15 -10.44
C ALA A 309 -45.03 -87.16 -10.13
N THR A 310 -44.55 -88.15 -9.38
CA THR A 310 -43.13 -88.32 -9.05
C THR A 310 -42.37 -89.16 -10.08
N GLY A 311 -43.08 -89.95 -10.91
CA GLY A 311 -42.51 -90.79 -11.96
C GLY A 311 -41.74 -92.02 -11.44
N VAL A 312 -41.99 -92.45 -10.22
CA VAL A 312 -41.19 -93.46 -9.50
C VAL A 312 -41.92 -94.79 -9.35
N SER A 313 -41.23 -95.92 -9.52
CA SER A 313 -41.86 -97.24 -9.57
C SER A 313 -42.12 -97.88 -8.19
N ASP A 314 -41.34 -97.53 -7.17
CA ASP A 314 -41.35 -98.19 -5.86
C ASP A 314 -41.62 -97.20 -4.71
N VAL A 315 -42.35 -97.65 -3.68
CA VAL A 315 -42.83 -96.80 -2.57
C VAL A 315 -41.68 -96.26 -1.73
N ASN A 316 -40.65 -97.09 -1.51
CA ASN A 316 -39.47 -96.68 -0.75
C ASN A 316 -38.66 -95.59 -1.47
N GLU A 317 -38.63 -95.61 -2.81
CA GLU A 317 -37.96 -94.58 -3.61
C GLU A 317 -38.76 -93.26 -3.61
N VAL A 318 -40.10 -93.32 -3.54
CA VAL A 318 -40.95 -92.13 -3.33
C VAL A 318 -40.65 -91.51 -1.97
N ILE A 319 -40.58 -92.30 -0.89
CA ILE A 319 -40.29 -91.80 0.46
C ILE A 319 -38.89 -91.16 0.50
N GLN A 320 -37.88 -91.83 -0.05
CA GLN A 320 -36.51 -91.30 -0.05
C GLN A 320 -36.38 -90.03 -0.90
N LYS A 321 -37.10 -89.92 -2.03
CA LYS A 321 -37.14 -88.67 -2.80
C LYS A 321 -37.88 -87.56 -2.08
N ILE A 322 -38.96 -87.84 -1.35
CA ILE A 322 -39.66 -86.83 -0.55
C ILE A 322 -38.77 -86.34 0.60
N GLU A 323 -38.11 -87.25 1.33
CA GLU A 323 -37.20 -86.86 2.43
C GLU A 323 -36.01 -86.03 1.93
N THR A 324 -35.43 -86.38 0.78
CA THR A 324 -34.34 -85.60 0.19
C THR A 324 -34.82 -84.30 -0.45
N GLN A 325 -36.04 -84.27 -0.98
CA GLN A 325 -36.68 -83.05 -1.49
C GLN A 325 -37.15 -82.11 -0.38
N GLU A 326 -37.48 -82.59 0.80
CA GLU A 326 -37.90 -81.74 1.92
C GLU A 326 -36.77 -80.81 2.36
N GLY A 327 -35.52 -81.31 2.42
CA GLY A 327 -34.35 -80.50 2.70
C GLY A 327 -34.06 -79.44 1.62
N THR A 328 -34.20 -79.80 0.35
CA THR A 328 -34.00 -78.85 -0.77
C THR A 328 -35.13 -77.84 -0.88
N SER A 329 -36.38 -78.25 -0.61
CA SER A 329 -37.56 -77.38 -0.53
C SER A 329 -37.45 -76.41 0.63
N ALA A 330 -37.04 -76.86 1.81
CA ALA A 330 -36.79 -76.00 2.97
C ALA A 330 -35.71 -74.96 2.68
N ASN A 331 -34.63 -75.34 1.99
CA ASN A 331 -33.58 -74.41 1.58
C ASN A 331 -34.07 -73.39 0.54
N LEU A 332 -34.89 -73.82 -0.45
CA LEU A 332 -35.50 -72.91 -1.42
C LEU A 332 -36.51 -71.96 -0.77
N LEU A 333 -37.27 -72.42 0.23
CA LEU A 333 -38.15 -71.58 1.03
C LEU A 333 -37.36 -70.56 1.88
N ALA A 334 -36.23 -70.97 2.45
CA ALA A 334 -35.33 -70.06 3.16
C ALA A 334 -34.72 -69.01 2.22
N LEU A 335 -34.23 -69.41 1.04
CA LEU A 335 -33.67 -68.52 0.02
C LEU A 335 -34.73 -67.57 -0.56
N THR A 336 -35.95 -68.03 -0.79
CA THR A 336 -37.04 -67.15 -1.23
C THR A 336 -37.41 -66.15 -0.15
N LYS A 337 -37.47 -66.56 1.12
CA LYS A 337 -37.68 -65.64 2.24
C LYS A 337 -36.55 -64.63 2.39
N GLU A 338 -35.30 -65.04 2.23
CA GLU A 338 -34.13 -64.16 2.30
C GLU A 338 -34.12 -63.15 1.15
N ASN A 339 -34.37 -63.62 -0.08
CA ASN A 339 -34.45 -62.75 -1.25
C ASN A 339 -35.61 -61.75 -1.14
N GLN A 340 -36.76 -62.19 -0.61
CA GLN A 340 -37.89 -61.31 -0.34
C GLN A 340 -37.52 -60.22 0.68
N ALA A 341 -36.85 -60.57 1.77
CA ALA A 341 -36.36 -59.60 2.75
C ALA A 341 -35.31 -58.63 2.15
N ARG A 342 -34.43 -59.11 1.25
CA ARG A 342 -33.49 -58.25 0.53
C ARG A 342 -34.20 -57.27 -0.40
N ILE A 343 -35.24 -57.71 -1.11
CA ILE A 343 -36.05 -56.84 -1.98
C ILE A 343 -36.74 -55.75 -1.15
N GLU A 344 -37.31 -56.12 0.00
CA GLU A 344 -37.95 -55.15 0.92
C GLU A 344 -36.95 -54.12 1.45
N ASN A 345 -35.77 -54.56 1.91
CA ASN A 345 -34.70 -53.65 2.36
C ASN A 345 -34.20 -52.72 1.26
N LEU A 346 -34.04 -53.24 0.03
CA LEU A 346 -33.64 -52.44 -1.12
C LEU A 346 -34.75 -51.46 -1.53
N ALA A 347 -36.01 -51.85 -1.45
CA ALA A 347 -37.14 -50.97 -1.72
C ALA A 347 -37.23 -49.83 -0.69
N GLU A 348 -37.04 -50.12 0.60
CA GLU A 348 -37.02 -49.11 1.67
C GLU A 348 -35.82 -48.17 1.52
N SER A 349 -34.65 -48.70 1.15
CA SER A 349 -33.45 -47.90 0.87
C SER A 349 -33.66 -47.00 -0.35
N ARG A 350 -34.32 -47.51 -1.40
CA ARG A 350 -34.70 -46.74 -2.58
C ARG A 350 -35.67 -45.62 -2.22
N GLU A 351 -36.66 -45.87 -1.38
CA GLU A 351 -37.61 -44.86 -0.91
C GLU A 351 -36.91 -43.78 -0.07
N LYS A 352 -36.01 -44.17 0.84
CA LYS A 352 -35.20 -43.21 1.63
C LYS A 352 -34.32 -42.34 0.74
N LEU A 353 -33.62 -42.95 -0.21
CA LEU A 353 -32.80 -42.23 -1.19
C LEU A 353 -33.66 -41.33 -2.08
N GLN A 354 -34.84 -41.79 -2.50
CA GLN A 354 -35.76 -40.98 -3.29
C GLN A 354 -36.29 -39.78 -2.50
N LYS A 355 -36.65 -39.97 -1.23
CA LYS A 355 -37.03 -38.85 -0.33
C LYS A 355 -35.89 -37.88 -0.12
N SER A 356 -34.66 -38.37 0.08
CA SER A 356 -33.48 -37.49 0.21
C SER A 356 -33.18 -36.74 -1.09
N VAL A 357 -33.37 -37.38 -2.25
CA VAL A 357 -33.23 -36.74 -3.56
C VAL A 357 -34.36 -35.73 -3.78
N GLU A 358 -35.60 -36.02 -3.40
CA GLU A 358 -36.71 -35.06 -3.45
C GLU A 358 -36.45 -33.89 -2.49
N GLU A 359 -35.99 -34.14 -1.27
CA GLU A 359 -35.59 -33.10 -0.33
C GLU A 359 -34.46 -32.24 -0.90
N VAL A 360 -33.43 -32.83 -1.54
CA VAL A 360 -32.35 -32.07 -2.19
C VAL A 360 -32.87 -31.33 -3.41
N LYS A 361 -33.72 -31.93 -4.25
CA LYS A 361 -34.30 -31.31 -5.45
C LYS A 361 -35.25 -30.17 -5.11
N TYR A 362 -36.11 -30.33 -4.11
CA TYR A 362 -37.07 -29.30 -3.67
C TYR A 362 -36.46 -28.29 -2.70
N SER A 363 -35.40 -28.65 -1.96
CA SER A 363 -34.57 -27.67 -1.22
C SER A 363 -33.59 -26.92 -2.14
N SER A 364 -33.30 -27.44 -3.34
CA SER A 364 -32.58 -26.74 -4.42
C SER A 364 -33.50 -25.94 -5.33
N SER A 365 -34.78 -26.32 -5.45
CA SER A 365 -35.75 -25.66 -6.35
C SER A 365 -36.63 -24.61 -5.65
N GLY A 366 -36.51 -24.42 -4.34
CA GLY A 366 -37.05 -23.28 -3.60
C GLY A 366 -36.06 -22.12 -3.55
N GLY A 367 -35.81 -21.48 -4.70
CA GLY A 367 -34.76 -20.47 -4.93
C GLY A 367 -34.90 -19.11 -4.21
N GLY A 368 -35.43 -19.07 -2.99
CA GLY A 368 -35.62 -17.83 -2.23
C GLY A 368 -34.67 -17.68 -1.04
N HIS A 369 -34.53 -18.71 -0.20
CA HIS A 369 -33.89 -18.54 1.11
C HIS A 369 -32.36 -18.70 1.07
N ARG A 370 -31.83 -19.65 0.29
CA ARG A 370 -30.38 -19.79 0.09
C ARG A 370 -29.77 -18.62 -0.68
N ARG A 371 -30.51 -18.09 -1.67
CA ARG A 371 -30.05 -16.92 -2.43
C ARG A 371 -30.04 -15.68 -1.55
N LYS A 372 -31.11 -15.43 -0.79
CA LYS A 372 -31.11 -14.38 0.24
C LYS A 372 -30.01 -14.53 1.27
N MET A 373 -29.73 -15.73 1.77
CA MET A 373 -28.61 -15.95 2.70
C MET A 373 -27.25 -15.65 2.06
N VAL A 374 -27.06 -15.99 0.78
CA VAL A 374 -25.84 -15.65 0.02
C VAL A 374 -25.78 -14.14 -0.19
N ASP A 375 -26.86 -13.51 -0.63
CA ASP A 375 -26.97 -12.07 -0.81
C ASP A 375 -26.70 -11.32 0.53
N ASP A 376 -27.26 -11.80 1.65
CA ASP A 376 -27.03 -11.25 3.00
C ASP A 376 -25.56 -11.44 3.44
N HIS A 377 -24.93 -12.56 3.08
CA HIS A 377 -23.51 -12.79 3.36
C HIS A 377 -22.60 -11.94 2.48
N GLU A 378 -22.95 -11.74 1.20
CA GLU A 378 -22.26 -10.85 0.27
C GLU A 378 -22.40 -9.38 0.70
N GLU A 379 -23.59 -8.96 1.14
CA GLU A 379 -23.84 -7.63 1.68
C GLU A 379 -23.03 -7.40 2.98
N ASN A 380 -22.99 -8.38 3.88
CA ASN A 380 -22.17 -8.30 5.08
C ASN A 380 -20.66 -8.29 4.78
N LEU A 381 -20.23 -9.05 3.77
CA LEU A 381 -18.84 -9.03 3.28
C LEU A 381 -18.48 -7.65 2.73
N ASN A 382 -19.34 -7.06 1.91
CA ASN A 382 -19.15 -5.72 1.35
C ASN A 382 -19.11 -4.65 2.45
N LYS A 383 -20.01 -4.70 3.42
CA LYS A 383 -19.99 -3.81 4.59
C LYS A 383 -18.68 -3.92 5.37
N ALA A 384 -18.21 -5.14 5.63
CA ALA A 384 -16.95 -5.38 6.31
C ALA A 384 -15.74 -4.87 5.50
N SER A 385 -15.74 -5.09 4.18
CA SER A 385 -14.70 -4.58 3.27
C SER A 385 -14.66 -3.05 3.27
N ASN A 386 -15.80 -2.40 3.14
CA ASN A 386 -15.90 -0.93 3.15
C ASN A 386 -15.41 -0.32 4.47
N VAL A 387 -15.72 -0.97 5.60
CA VAL A 387 -15.19 -0.56 6.92
C VAL A 387 -13.68 -0.74 6.96
N LEU A 388 -13.15 -1.87 6.48
CA LEU A 388 -11.72 -2.12 6.41
C LEU A 388 -11.00 -1.08 5.56
N ASP A 389 -11.50 -0.77 4.37
CA ASP A 389 -10.89 0.22 3.47
C ASP A 389 -10.92 1.64 4.07
N ARG A 390 -12.00 2.01 4.76
CA ARG A 390 -12.06 3.28 5.51
C ARG A 390 -11.01 3.34 6.62
N TRP A 391 -10.85 2.27 7.40
CA TRP A 391 -9.81 2.22 8.45
C TRP A 391 -8.40 2.17 7.87
N ARG A 392 -8.21 1.49 6.74
CA ARG A 392 -6.95 1.45 6.01
C ARG A 392 -6.54 2.84 5.53
N GLY A 393 -7.46 3.59 4.92
CA GLY A 393 -7.20 4.98 4.49
C GLY A 393 -6.96 5.93 5.67
N LYS A 394 -7.63 5.73 6.81
CA LYS A 394 -7.29 6.47 8.05
C LYS A 394 -5.88 6.13 8.55
N TYR A 395 -5.54 4.84 8.58
CA TYR A 395 -4.22 4.38 9.00
C TYR A 395 -3.11 4.91 8.09
N GLU A 396 -3.31 4.90 6.77
CA GLU A 396 -2.34 5.42 5.80
C GLU A 396 -2.09 6.93 5.99
N ARG A 397 -3.15 7.71 6.27
CA ARG A 397 -3.02 9.13 6.63
C ARG A 397 -2.22 9.30 7.93
N PHE A 398 -2.57 8.56 8.99
CA PHE A 398 -1.83 8.62 10.26
C PHE A 398 -0.37 8.19 10.10
N ALA A 399 -0.09 7.16 9.29
CA ALA A 399 1.26 6.69 9.00
C ALA A 399 2.07 7.77 8.26
N THR A 400 1.46 8.44 7.27
CA THR A 400 2.08 9.56 6.56
C THR A 400 2.40 10.71 7.52
N THR A 401 1.45 11.11 8.37
CA THR A 401 1.69 12.14 9.40
C THR A 401 2.81 11.71 10.36
N LEU A 402 2.83 10.45 10.79
CA LEU A 402 3.86 9.93 11.69
C LEU A 402 5.25 9.95 11.04
N ILE A 403 5.36 9.63 9.75
CA ILE A 403 6.62 9.74 8.99
C ILE A 403 7.09 11.20 8.96
N SER A 404 6.19 12.15 8.68
CA SER A 404 6.50 13.59 8.69
C SER A 404 6.95 14.07 10.07
N VAL A 405 6.30 13.61 11.15
CA VAL A 405 6.70 13.93 12.53
C VAL A 405 8.07 13.35 12.85
N LYS A 406 8.35 12.08 12.49
CA LYS A 406 9.68 11.46 12.67
C LYS A 406 10.77 12.23 11.91
N ALA A 407 10.50 12.63 10.66
CA ALA A 407 11.42 13.44 9.89
C ALA A 407 11.66 14.81 10.53
N GLY A 408 10.61 15.48 11.02
CA GLY A 408 10.71 16.75 11.74
C GLY A 408 11.54 16.64 13.01
N ILE A 409 11.34 15.58 13.81
CA ILE A 409 12.13 15.30 15.02
C ILE A 409 13.59 15.02 14.66
N LYS A 410 13.87 14.27 13.59
CA LYS A 410 15.23 14.05 13.10
C LYS A 410 15.91 15.36 12.71
N HIS A 411 15.23 16.20 11.95
CA HIS A 411 15.76 17.52 11.58
C HIS A 411 16.00 18.42 12.80
N LEU A 412 15.12 18.35 13.80
CA LEU A 412 15.33 19.06 15.06
C LEU A 412 16.58 18.55 15.79
N GLN A 413 16.73 17.21 15.89
CA GLN A 413 17.87 16.55 16.49
C GLN A 413 19.19 16.94 15.81
N ASP A 414 19.23 16.96 14.47
CA ASP A 414 20.40 17.36 13.68
C ASP A 414 20.75 18.84 13.90
N LYS A 415 19.74 19.74 13.98
CA LYS A 415 19.97 21.18 14.19
C LYS A 415 20.52 21.53 15.56
N ILE A 416 20.10 20.79 16.59
CA ILE A 416 20.57 21.03 17.97
C ILE A 416 21.82 20.21 18.31
N GLU A 417 22.34 19.38 17.41
CA GLU A 417 23.48 18.48 17.68
C GLU A 417 24.70 19.25 18.22
N ASN A 418 25.05 20.39 17.59
CA ASN A 418 26.18 21.22 18.04
C ASN A 418 25.98 21.83 19.44
N ALA A 419 24.73 22.07 19.84
CA ALA A 419 24.41 22.64 21.14
C ALA A 419 24.07 21.58 22.21
N ARG A 420 23.88 20.33 21.78
CA ARG A 420 23.57 19.19 22.65
C ARG A 420 24.77 18.77 23.48
N GLU A 421 25.97 18.79 22.89
CA GLU A 421 27.23 18.52 23.61
C GLU A 421 27.44 19.53 24.76
N ASP A 422 27.18 20.82 24.49
CA ASP A 422 27.25 21.90 25.49
C ASP A 422 26.18 21.79 26.59
N ALA A 423 25.04 21.16 26.29
CA ALA A 423 23.94 20.94 27.23
C ALA A 423 24.01 19.58 27.95
N GLY A 424 25.03 18.74 27.66
CA GLY A 424 25.23 17.44 28.30
C GLY A 424 24.26 16.32 27.85
N GLY A 425 23.59 16.48 26.71
CA GLY A 425 22.64 15.49 26.19
C GLY A 425 23.34 14.33 25.44
N LEU A 426 22.83 13.10 25.58
CA LEU A 426 23.28 11.96 24.77
C LEU A 426 22.58 11.94 23.41
N ARG A 427 23.27 11.48 22.35
CA ARG A 427 22.64 11.26 21.04
C ARG A 427 21.98 9.89 21.01
N THR A 428 20.65 9.87 21.08
CA THR A 428 19.86 8.63 20.95
C THR A 428 19.47 8.41 19.49
N GLU A 429 19.64 7.18 18.97
CA GLU A 429 19.23 6.83 17.60
C GLU A 429 17.70 6.89 17.45
N LEU A 430 17.22 7.49 16.36
CA LEU A 430 15.79 7.60 16.07
C LEU A 430 15.25 6.26 15.52
N GLN A 431 14.59 5.50 16.38
CA GLN A 431 13.80 4.31 16.08
C GLN A 431 12.35 4.54 16.47
N ASP A 432 11.45 3.68 15.99
CA ASP A 432 10.00 3.81 16.20
C ASP A 432 9.60 3.89 17.69
N GLU A 433 10.34 3.20 18.57
CA GLU A 433 10.13 3.21 20.01
C GLU A 433 10.80 4.40 20.71
N SER A 434 11.85 4.98 20.12
CA SER A 434 12.66 6.06 20.72
C SER A 434 12.28 7.47 20.26
N VAL A 435 11.30 7.62 19.35
CA VAL A 435 10.83 8.93 18.83
C VAL A 435 10.49 9.90 19.97
N VAL A 436 9.76 9.42 20.99
CA VAL A 436 9.35 10.24 22.14
C VAL A 436 10.54 10.60 23.01
N THR A 437 11.49 9.68 23.20
CA THR A 437 12.71 9.95 23.98
C THR A 437 13.60 10.98 23.32
N VAL A 438 13.79 10.90 22.00
CA VAL A 438 14.56 11.88 21.22
C VAL A 438 13.89 13.25 21.24
N LEU A 439 12.56 13.31 21.15
CA LEU A 439 11.81 14.56 21.25
C LEU A 439 11.97 15.20 22.64
N ARG A 440 11.88 14.42 23.72
CA ARG A 440 12.08 14.90 25.08
C ARG A 440 13.49 15.44 25.32
N GLU A 441 14.52 14.73 24.85
CA GLU A 441 15.90 15.22 24.92
C GLU A 441 16.10 16.51 24.11
N SER A 442 15.41 16.62 22.96
CA SER A 442 15.45 17.83 22.15
C SER A 442 14.80 19.02 22.85
N GLU A 443 13.71 18.78 23.58
CA GLU A 443 13.05 19.77 24.43
C GLU A 443 13.97 20.24 25.57
N ASP A 444 14.57 19.31 26.31
CA ASP A 444 15.47 19.62 27.43
C ASP A 444 16.70 20.43 26.96
N THR A 445 17.26 20.09 25.79
CA THR A 445 18.37 20.83 25.17
C THR A 445 17.94 22.26 24.81
N LEU A 446 16.76 22.42 24.17
CA LEU A 446 16.23 23.73 23.78
C LEU A 446 15.87 24.60 25.00
N LEU A 447 15.33 24.01 26.06
CA LEU A 447 15.04 24.72 27.31
C LEU A 447 16.32 25.22 27.98
N THR A 448 17.37 24.40 27.97
CA THR A 448 18.69 24.78 28.51
C THR A 448 19.28 25.95 27.71
N LEU A 449 19.24 25.88 26.38
CA LEU A 449 19.65 26.98 25.50
C LEU A 449 18.84 28.24 25.73
N PHE A 450 17.52 28.11 25.85
CA PHE A 450 16.62 29.24 26.10
C PHE A 450 16.92 29.93 27.43
N ASN A 451 17.16 29.15 28.48
CA ASN A 451 17.57 29.68 29.79
C ASN A 451 18.94 30.38 29.71
N ARG A 452 19.89 29.84 28.94
CA ARG A 452 21.20 30.47 28.69
C ARG A 452 21.07 31.79 27.93
N VAL A 453 20.22 31.86 26.91
CA VAL A 453 19.94 33.10 26.18
C VAL A 453 19.29 34.14 27.08
N LYS A 454 18.33 33.74 27.92
CA LYS A 454 17.72 34.63 28.93
C LYS A 454 18.74 35.15 29.95
N ALA A 455 19.64 34.28 30.43
CA ALA A 455 20.71 34.67 31.34
C ALA A 455 21.67 35.67 30.68
N ASN A 456 22.09 35.41 29.44
CA ASN A 456 22.94 36.33 28.68
C ASN A 456 22.26 37.69 28.45
N GLN A 457 20.97 37.73 28.13
CA GLN A 457 20.22 38.98 27.99
C GLN A 457 20.11 39.77 29.30
N ALA A 458 20.00 39.06 30.43
CA ALA A 458 19.99 39.69 31.75
C ALA A 458 21.38 40.23 32.15
N GLU A 459 22.46 39.53 31.81
CA GLU A 459 23.84 39.99 32.00
C GLU A 459 24.18 41.18 31.10
N GLU A 460 23.77 41.15 29.83
CA GLU A 460 23.97 42.23 28.86
C GLU A 460 23.21 43.50 29.29
N GLY A 461 21.99 43.35 29.84
CA GLY A 461 21.24 44.42 30.47
C GLY A 461 21.82 44.94 31.79
N ALA A 462 22.61 44.13 32.50
CA ALA A 462 23.29 44.52 33.75
C ALA A 462 24.65 45.21 33.53
N ILE A 463 25.36 44.87 32.44
CA ILE A 463 26.67 45.44 32.08
C ILE A 463 26.53 46.83 31.44
N PHE A 464 25.48 47.08 30.65
CA PHE A 464 25.27 48.35 29.93
C PHE A 464 24.41 49.38 30.67
N GLY A 465 24.29 49.30 32.00
CA GLY A 465 23.36 50.12 32.77
C GLY A 465 23.37 51.62 32.41
N GLN A 466 22.27 52.12 31.82
CA GLN A 466 21.53 53.32 32.24
C GLN A 466 20.19 53.50 31.48
N PRO A 467 19.25 54.31 32.02
CA PRO A 467 17.81 54.26 31.76
C PRO A 467 17.29 55.27 30.72
N GLU A 468 16.04 55.03 30.33
CA GLU A 468 15.05 55.91 29.67
C GLU A 468 15.07 56.10 28.14
N GLU A 469 13.86 55.90 27.61
CA GLU A 469 13.28 56.46 26.39
C GLU A 469 13.98 56.22 25.05
N SER A 470 13.63 55.11 24.40
CA SER A 470 13.22 55.11 22.98
C SER A 470 12.65 53.76 22.57
N GLY A 471 11.44 53.76 22.01
CA GLY A 471 11.01 52.70 21.10
C GLY A 471 10.21 51.57 21.73
N ASN A 472 9.05 51.92 22.27
CA ASN A 472 7.88 51.06 22.41
C ASN A 472 7.68 50.11 21.18
N ARG A 473 8.07 48.83 21.29
CA ARG A 473 7.54 47.69 20.52
C ARG A 473 8.02 46.39 21.18
N LEU A 474 7.12 45.41 21.29
CA LEU A 474 7.29 44.09 21.89
C LEU A 474 7.23 44.03 23.44
N ARG A 475 6.12 44.52 23.99
CA ARG A 475 5.48 43.85 25.12
C ARG A 475 4.05 43.47 24.77
N ARG A 476 3.86 42.24 24.32
CA ARG A 476 2.64 41.48 24.60
C ARG A 476 2.97 40.00 24.65
N THR A 477 3.48 39.58 25.81
CA THR A 477 3.29 38.21 26.28
C THR A 477 1.82 38.08 26.67
N GLU A 478 0.97 37.67 25.75
CA GLU A 478 -0.28 37.00 26.13
C GLU A 478 -0.06 35.51 25.91
N SER A 479 -0.08 34.81 27.03
CA SER A 479 -0.20 33.38 27.19
C SER A 479 -1.25 32.81 26.22
N ILE A 480 -0.79 32.12 25.17
CA ILE A 480 -1.67 31.35 24.29
C ILE A 480 -1.88 29.98 24.93
N HIS A 481 -2.94 29.90 25.73
CA HIS A 481 -3.77 28.70 25.78
C HIS A 481 -4.45 28.52 24.42
N GLY A 482 -4.51 27.29 23.93
CA GLY A 482 -5.63 26.79 23.13
C GLY A 482 -5.84 27.37 21.72
N SER A 483 -5.35 26.61 20.74
CA SER A 483 -6.09 26.12 19.56
C SER A 483 -6.67 27.01 18.45
N GLU A 484 -6.74 28.34 18.49
CA GLU A 484 -7.45 29.07 17.39
C GLU A 484 -6.84 30.44 17.06
N ALA A 485 -5.70 30.53 16.36
CA ALA A 485 -5.25 31.71 15.58
C ALA A 485 -3.84 31.51 14.97
N ILE A 486 -3.71 30.75 13.88
CA ILE A 486 -2.46 30.68 13.08
C ILE A 486 -2.80 30.94 11.61
N ASP A 487 -3.45 32.06 11.29
CA ASP A 487 -3.78 32.37 9.88
C ASP A 487 -3.39 33.78 9.42
N GLU A 488 -2.67 34.57 10.23
CA GLU A 488 -2.19 35.88 9.79
C GLU A 488 -0.78 36.14 10.33
N LEU A 489 0.23 35.57 9.66
CA LEU A 489 1.62 36.04 9.74
C LEU A 489 2.05 36.41 8.32
N ASP A 490 2.29 37.69 8.07
CA ASP A 490 2.76 38.19 6.77
C ASP A 490 4.13 37.57 6.43
N GLU A 491 4.16 36.71 5.41
CA GLU A 491 5.36 35.95 5.00
C GLU A 491 6.52 36.84 4.54
N GLU A 492 6.22 38.06 4.07
CA GLU A 492 7.24 39.05 3.67
C GLU A 492 8.04 39.57 4.87
N GLU A 493 7.39 39.78 6.02
CA GLU A 493 8.05 40.30 7.23
C GLU A 493 8.99 39.24 7.85
N LEU A 494 8.68 37.96 7.66
CA LEU A 494 9.54 36.83 8.04
C LEU A 494 10.75 36.65 7.10
N ARG A 495 10.61 37.02 5.81
CA ARG A 495 11.68 36.97 4.81
C ARG A 495 12.72 38.06 5.02
N GLU A 496 12.31 39.30 5.29
CA GLU A 496 13.23 40.41 5.55
C GLU A 496 14.10 40.18 6.79
N ASN A 497 13.51 39.60 7.85
CA ASN A 497 14.20 39.42 9.12
C ASN A 497 15.20 38.23 9.12
N ARG A 498 15.23 37.37 8.09
CA ARG A 498 16.09 36.17 8.05
C ARG A 498 16.65 35.86 6.64
N PRO A 499 17.52 36.72 6.09
CA PRO A 499 17.95 36.66 4.68
C PRO A 499 18.82 35.45 4.30
N TYR A 500 19.37 34.70 5.28
CA TYR A 500 20.23 33.53 5.03
C TYR A 500 19.52 32.18 5.18
N ASN A 501 18.21 32.18 5.44
CA ASN A 501 17.46 30.96 5.69
C ASN A 501 16.90 30.42 4.36
N GLN A 502 17.66 29.57 3.66
CA GLN A 502 17.16 28.83 2.50
C GLN A 502 16.17 27.75 2.97
N ARG A 503 14.87 28.00 2.78
CA ARG A 503 13.83 26.98 2.97
C ARG A 503 13.82 26.09 1.73
N ILE A 504 13.85 24.78 1.94
CA ILE A 504 13.65 23.77 0.91
C ILE A 504 12.14 23.63 0.72
N ASP A 505 11.64 23.95 -0.47
CA ASP A 505 10.23 23.73 -0.81
C ASP A 505 9.99 22.23 -0.89
N LEU A 506 9.39 21.67 0.15
CA LEU A 506 8.85 20.33 0.12
C LEU A 506 7.54 20.38 -0.67
N PRO A 507 7.30 19.46 -1.62
CA PRO A 507 6.03 19.38 -2.29
C PRO A 507 4.94 19.08 -1.26
N LEU A 508 4.15 20.10 -0.92
CA LEU A 508 2.94 19.94 -0.15
C LEU A 508 1.99 19.07 -0.98
N PRO A 509 1.39 18.01 -0.42
CA PRO A 509 0.30 17.31 -1.07
C PRO A 509 -0.93 18.24 -1.01
N GLY A 510 -0.98 19.21 -1.93
CA GLY A 510 -1.94 20.31 -1.91
C GLY A 510 -1.76 21.35 -3.03
N ASP A 511 -0.58 21.47 -3.67
CA ASP A 511 -0.35 22.43 -4.77
C ASP A 511 -0.89 21.97 -6.14
N ALA A 512 -1.99 21.23 -6.12
CA ALA A 512 -2.96 21.30 -7.20
C ALA A 512 -4.10 22.16 -6.65
N GLU A 513 -4.28 23.37 -7.19
CA GLU A 513 -5.47 24.21 -6.95
C GLU A 513 -6.73 23.38 -7.14
N PHE A 514 -7.21 22.77 -6.06
CA PHE A 514 -8.58 22.31 -5.92
C PHE A 514 -9.29 23.45 -5.20
N GLU A 515 -9.93 24.32 -5.99
CA GLU A 515 -10.98 25.20 -5.48
C GLU A 515 -11.88 24.36 -4.56
N HIS A 516 -11.91 24.70 -3.28
CA HIS A 516 -12.92 24.24 -2.34
C HIS A 516 -14.29 24.79 -2.79
N GLU A 517 -14.90 24.17 -3.81
CA GLU A 517 -16.34 24.24 -4.00
C GLU A 517 -16.97 23.26 -3.01
N HIS A 518 -17.62 23.82 -1.98
CA HIS A 518 -18.51 23.16 -1.03
C HIS A 518 -19.16 21.87 -1.57
N GLU A 519 -18.65 20.72 -1.11
CA GLU A 519 -19.20 19.40 -1.42
C GLU A 519 -19.96 18.80 -0.22
N GLU A 520 -20.50 19.64 0.68
CA GLU A 520 -21.39 19.19 1.76
C GLU A 520 -22.83 18.88 1.28
N ASN A 521 -23.06 18.57 0.01
CA ASN A 521 -24.42 18.23 -0.45
C ASN A 521 -24.51 17.14 -1.53
N LEU A 522 -23.51 16.27 -1.60
CA LEU A 522 -23.64 14.97 -2.28
C LEU A 522 -23.89 13.91 -1.21
N GLY A 523 -25.17 13.76 -0.86
CA GLY A 523 -25.62 12.68 -0.01
C GLY A 523 -25.22 11.33 -0.60
N ASP A 524 -24.86 10.41 0.32
CA ASP A 524 -24.62 8.99 0.11
C ASP A 524 -25.32 8.45 -1.15
N LEU A 525 -24.51 8.16 -2.17
CA LEU A 525 -24.95 7.33 -3.28
C LEU A 525 -24.32 5.97 -3.05
N ASP A 526 -25.08 5.14 -2.34
CA ASP A 526 -24.87 3.71 -2.25
C ASP A 526 -24.66 3.13 -3.67
N GLU A 527 -23.57 2.39 -3.84
CA GLU A 527 -23.17 1.71 -5.07
C GLU A 527 -24.03 0.46 -5.36
N GLU A 528 -25.36 0.56 -5.20
CA GLU A 528 -26.30 -0.47 -5.62
C GLU A 528 -27.28 0.06 -6.67
N GLU A 529 -27.13 -0.50 -7.87
CA GLU A 529 -28.01 -0.44 -9.04
C GLU A 529 -28.30 0.95 -9.64
N LEU A 530 -27.45 1.30 -10.60
CA LEU A 530 -27.58 2.48 -11.47
C LEU A 530 -28.74 2.32 -12.48
N THR A 531 -29.97 2.52 -12.03
CA THR A 531 -31.16 2.51 -12.90
C THR A 531 -31.15 3.66 -13.92
N ARG A 532 -31.60 3.39 -15.16
CA ARG A 532 -31.57 4.31 -16.31
C ARG A 532 -32.13 5.71 -16.02
N ASP A 533 -33.16 5.79 -15.18
CA ASP A 533 -33.80 7.06 -14.85
C ASP A 533 -32.99 7.89 -13.84
N LYS A 534 -32.24 7.24 -12.93
CA LYS A 534 -31.29 7.92 -12.04
C LYS A 534 -30.09 8.47 -12.81
N VAL A 535 -29.57 7.72 -13.78
CA VAL A 535 -28.49 8.20 -14.69
C VAL A 535 -28.95 9.41 -15.51
N LYS A 536 -30.18 9.39 -16.04
CA LYS A 536 -30.75 10.54 -16.74
C LYS A 536 -30.93 11.76 -15.84
N LYS A 537 -31.25 11.56 -14.57
CA LYS A 537 -31.42 12.67 -13.62
C LYS A 537 -30.07 13.26 -13.22
N ALA A 538 -29.06 12.43 -12.97
CA ALA A 538 -27.70 12.86 -12.69
C ALA A 538 -27.07 13.58 -13.89
N SER A 539 -27.23 13.06 -15.10
CA SER A 539 -26.70 13.71 -16.31
C SER A 539 -27.39 15.04 -16.61
N SER A 540 -28.70 15.17 -16.36
CA SER A 540 -29.40 16.46 -16.51
C SER A 540 -28.94 17.48 -15.47
N GLN A 541 -28.64 17.06 -14.25
CA GLN A 541 -28.11 17.92 -13.19
C GLN A 541 -26.71 18.45 -13.52
N ILE A 542 -25.84 17.59 -14.07
CA ILE A 542 -24.49 17.97 -14.53
C ILE A 542 -24.59 19.00 -15.67
N LEU A 543 -25.49 18.79 -16.64
CA LEU A 543 -25.70 19.74 -17.74
C LEU A 543 -26.19 21.10 -17.22
N VAL A 544 -27.11 21.13 -16.26
CA VAL A 544 -27.59 22.39 -15.65
C VAL A 544 -26.47 23.10 -14.86
N ALA A 545 -25.60 22.35 -14.17
CA ALA A 545 -24.44 22.91 -13.48
C ALA A 545 -23.43 23.51 -14.48
N GLN A 546 -23.16 22.82 -15.58
CA GLN A 546 -22.27 23.29 -16.64
C GLN A 546 -22.81 24.55 -17.33
N ASP A 547 -24.13 24.63 -17.58
CA ASP A 547 -24.80 25.80 -18.12
C ASP A 547 -24.72 27.01 -17.18
N ARG A 548 -24.84 26.78 -15.86
CA ARG A 548 -24.64 27.83 -14.85
C ARG A 548 -23.18 28.31 -14.80
N LYS A 549 -22.21 27.42 -14.94
CA LYS A 549 -20.78 27.76 -14.99
C LYS A 549 -20.45 28.59 -16.24
N GLN A 550 -20.99 28.22 -17.41
CA GLN A 550 -20.85 29.02 -18.63
C GLN A 550 -21.52 30.41 -18.52
N LYS A 551 -22.70 30.52 -17.90
CA LYS A 551 -23.34 31.82 -17.65
C LYS A 551 -22.51 32.72 -16.71
N LYS A 552 -21.90 32.15 -15.66
CA LYS A 552 -20.97 32.88 -14.78
C LYS A 552 -19.73 33.37 -15.54
N LEU A 553 -19.13 32.54 -16.39
CA LEU A 553 -17.98 32.91 -17.23
C LEU A 553 -18.33 34.03 -18.21
N ARG A 554 -19.50 33.96 -18.87
CA ARG A 554 -19.98 35.04 -19.77
C ARG A 554 -20.25 36.35 -19.03
N LYS A 555 -20.71 36.29 -17.77
CA LYS A 555 -20.89 37.49 -16.92
C LYS A 555 -19.55 38.09 -16.49
N LYS A 556 -18.55 37.26 -16.17
CA LYS A 556 -17.18 37.69 -15.83
C LYS A 556 -16.48 38.34 -17.04
N ALA A 557 -16.66 37.77 -18.24
CA ALA A 557 -16.15 38.34 -19.49
C ALA A 557 -16.79 39.70 -19.86
N ARG A 558 -18.09 39.90 -19.59
CA ARG A 558 -18.75 41.21 -19.80
C ARG A 558 -18.26 42.30 -18.84
N ASN A 559 -17.87 41.93 -17.61
CA ASN A 559 -17.32 42.89 -16.65
C ASN A 559 -15.85 43.23 -16.90
N ALA A 560 -15.08 42.36 -17.55
CA ALA A 560 -13.67 42.60 -17.89
C ALA A 560 -13.46 43.46 -19.16
N GLY A 561 -14.49 43.64 -19.99
CA GLY A 561 -14.42 44.47 -21.21
C GLY A 561 -14.95 45.89 -21.05
N GLY A 562 -15.09 46.39 -19.82
CA GLY A 562 -15.67 47.70 -19.50
C GLY A 562 -14.76 48.60 -18.67
N GLN A 563 -13.44 48.51 -18.88
CA GLN A 563 -12.46 49.49 -18.40
C GLN A 563 -11.72 50.11 -19.57
#